data_AF-A0A955DB81-F1
#
_entry.id   AF-A0A955DB81-F1
#
_cell.length_a   1.000
_cell.length_b   1.000
_cell.length_c   1.000
_cell.angle_alpha   90.00
_cell.angle_beta   90.00
_cell.angle_gamma   90.00
#
_symmetry.space_group_name_H-M   'P 1'
#
loop_
_entity.id
_entity.type
_entity.pdbx_description
1 polymer ?
#
loop_
_entity_poly.entity_id
_entity_poly.type
_entity_poly.pdbx_seq_one_letter_code
_entity_poly.pdbx_strand_id
1 'polypeptide(L)'
;GAVECLSTMHRPHGLMFQLVKDCTSGHRRLFKWGLVDVLERCGPEYTCRAPDADCPLLPECDGRAKQRSEPDAGHIPIADAITMKSRVSQAAWESEMLCRRPSRGHAVLPEFDPAIHVCHAVPSEHQDAASPTWYAGIDFGFRAPTVILWAALDADDNLWIADEHARAEMLLSDHIRELTDSPQRRSIPIPIWIAADPAGHQRHEQTGVSNIETMKQAGLHVQARPFPLGEGLMALRARLKPASGPPRLRIHARCTTLIESLERYHYPEDNPESMVPVKDGHDHAVDALRYLVTALDKPFTSTNSGYR
;
A
#
# COMPACT_ATOMS: atom_id res chain seq x y z
N GLY A 1 -22.86 7.24 -29.27
CA GLY A 1 -23.25 6.16 -28.34
C GLY A 1 -22.42 6.30 -27.09
N ALA A 2 -23.03 6.18 -25.90
CA ALA A 2 -22.27 6.07 -24.66
C ALA A 2 -21.78 4.61 -24.54
N VAL A 3 -20.50 4.40 -24.19
CA VAL A 3 -19.98 3.08 -23.85
C VAL A 3 -20.10 2.93 -22.35
N GLU A 4 -20.95 2.00 -21.90
CA GLU A 4 -21.12 1.65 -20.50
C GLU A 4 -20.17 0.49 -20.15
N CYS A 5 -19.43 0.63 -19.05
CA CYS A 5 -18.55 -0.42 -18.53
C CYS A 5 -19.07 -0.87 -17.16
N LEU A 6 -19.35 -2.17 -17.01
CA LEU A 6 -19.84 -2.77 -15.78
C LEU A 6 -18.76 -3.66 -15.16
N SER A 7 -18.56 -3.57 -13.85
CA SER A 7 -17.61 -4.40 -13.12
C SER A 7 -17.96 -4.43 -11.63
N THR A 8 -17.65 -5.53 -10.96
CA THR A 8 -17.67 -5.61 -9.49
C THR A 8 -16.51 -4.87 -8.84
N MET A 9 -15.56 -4.33 -9.62
CA MET A 9 -14.37 -3.64 -9.12
C MET A 9 -13.53 -4.51 -8.16
N HIS A 10 -13.64 -5.84 -8.26
CA HIS A 10 -12.97 -6.76 -7.34
C HIS A 10 -11.46 -6.82 -7.51
N ARG A 11 -10.88 -6.31 -8.62
CA ARG A 11 -9.42 -6.28 -8.83
C ARG A 11 -8.83 -4.88 -8.56
N PRO A 12 -7.73 -4.77 -7.79
CA PRO A 12 -7.07 -3.49 -7.52
C PRO A 12 -6.21 -2.99 -8.69
N HIS A 13 -6.20 -3.68 -9.84
CA HIS A 13 -5.38 -3.36 -10.99
C HIS A 13 -6.15 -3.58 -12.31
N GLY A 14 -5.52 -3.24 -13.44
CA GLY A 14 -6.08 -3.41 -14.78
C GLY A 14 -7.04 -2.29 -15.24
N LEU A 15 -7.68 -2.52 -16.40
CA LEU A 15 -8.44 -1.49 -17.11
C LEU A 15 -9.57 -0.88 -16.28
N MET A 16 -10.36 -1.70 -15.58
CA MET A 16 -11.49 -1.19 -14.78
C MET A 16 -11.03 -0.33 -13.61
N PHE A 17 -9.93 -0.69 -12.94
CA PHE A 17 -9.36 0.17 -11.90
C PHE A 17 -8.96 1.54 -12.48
N GLN A 18 -8.31 1.55 -13.64
CA GLN A 18 -7.90 2.78 -14.31
C GLN A 18 -9.11 3.65 -14.69
N LEU A 19 -10.17 3.03 -15.23
CA LEU A 19 -11.42 3.73 -15.56
C LEU A 19 -12.10 4.34 -14.33
N VAL A 20 -12.08 3.64 -13.19
CA VAL A 20 -12.61 4.17 -11.92
C VAL A 20 -11.77 5.34 -11.40
N LYS A 21 -10.43 5.26 -11.51
CA LYS A 21 -9.52 6.36 -11.16
C LYS A 21 -9.78 7.57 -12.06
N ASP A 22 -9.95 7.38 -13.36
CA ASP A 22 -10.23 8.47 -14.29
C ASP A 22 -11.57 9.18 -13.99
N CYS A 23 -12.53 8.52 -13.33
CA CYS A 23 -13.76 9.18 -12.89
C CYS A 23 -13.52 10.33 -11.89
N THR A 24 -12.44 10.30 -11.08
CA THR A 24 -12.13 11.42 -10.17
C THR A 24 -11.66 12.67 -10.91
N SER A 25 -11.18 12.51 -12.15
CA SER A 25 -10.82 13.64 -13.02
C SER A 25 -12.04 14.31 -13.67
N GLY A 26 -13.25 13.80 -13.45
CA GLY A 26 -14.50 14.35 -14.00
C GLY A 26 -14.82 13.95 -15.44
N HIS A 27 -13.94 13.20 -16.12
CA HIS A 27 -14.12 12.78 -17.51
C HIS A 27 -15.18 11.66 -17.67
N ARG A 28 -15.49 10.96 -16.58
CA ARG A 28 -16.45 9.85 -16.54
C ARG A 28 -17.28 9.92 -15.26
N ARG A 29 -18.54 9.53 -15.35
CA ARG A 29 -19.42 9.39 -14.18
C ARG A 29 -19.28 7.99 -13.62
N LEU A 30 -18.98 7.89 -12.32
CA LEU A 30 -18.96 6.63 -11.60
C LEU A 30 -20.27 6.44 -10.85
N PHE A 31 -20.96 5.34 -11.13
CA PHE A 31 -22.11 4.89 -10.35
C PHE A 31 -21.68 3.66 -9.57
N LYS A 32 -21.80 3.72 -8.24
CA LYS A 32 -21.55 2.58 -7.36
C LYS A 32 -22.90 2.05 -6.88
N TRP A 33 -23.06 0.74 -6.97
CA TRP A 33 -24.20 0.01 -6.45
C TRP A 33 -23.71 -1.35 -5.94
N GLY A 34 -24.36 -1.88 -4.92
CA GLY A 34 -24.09 -3.20 -4.38
C GLY A 34 -25.37 -3.91 -3.98
N LEU A 35 -25.22 -5.07 -3.34
CA LEU A 35 -26.30 -5.94 -2.92
C LEU A 35 -27.36 -5.20 -2.09
N VAL A 36 -26.94 -4.30 -1.19
CA VAL A 36 -27.87 -3.48 -0.38
C VAL A 36 -28.79 -2.62 -1.24
N ASP A 37 -28.30 -2.12 -2.38
CA ASP A 37 -29.04 -1.24 -3.28
C ASP A 37 -30.13 -1.98 -4.08
N VAL A 38 -30.02 -3.31 -4.19
CA VAL A 38 -30.96 -4.18 -4.93
C VAL A 38 -31.72 -5.17 -4.02
N LEU A 39 -31.66 -4.98 -2.70
CA LEU A 39 -32.52 -5.70 -1.77
C LEU A 39 -34.00 -5.42 -2.04
N GLU A 40 -34.82 -6.46 -1.91
CA GLU A 40 -36.26 -6.34 -1.82
C GLU A 40 -36.69 -5.42 -0.66
N ARG A 41 -37.98 -5.13 -0.62
CA ARG A 41 -38.57 -4.44 0.53
C ARG A 41 -38.52 -5.34 1.76
N CYS A 42 -37.89 -4.86 2.82
CA CYS A 42 -37.73 -5.62 4.05
C CYS A 42 -39.05 -5.68 4.83
N GLY A 43 -39.59 -6.89 4.99
CA GLY A 43 -40.85 -7.17 5.67
C GLY A 43 -40.84 -6.99 7.19
N PRO A 44 -42.01 -7.10 7.84
CA PRO A 44 -42.15 -6.99 9.30
C PRO A 44 -41.37 -8.08 10.08
N GLU A 45 -41.05 -9.21 9.46
CA GLU A 45 -40.35 -10.35 10.05
C GLU A 45 -38.89 -10.07 10.44
N TYR A 46 -38.27 -9.02 9.88
CA TYR A 46 -36.91 -8.61 10.25
C TYR A 46 -36.90 -7.38 11.16
N THR A 47 -36.15 -7.41 12.25
CA THR A 47 -36.02 -6.28 13.19
C THR A 47 -34.76 -5.48 12.90
N CYS A 48 -34.89 -4.16 12.68
CA CYS A 48 -33.78 -3.25 12.33
C CYS A 48 -33.38 -2.28 13.46
N ARG A 49 -33.62 -2.63 14.74
CA ARG A 49 -33.38 -1.71 15.87
C ARG A 49 -32.11 -2.08 16.64
N ALA A 50 -31.07 -1.26 16.53
CA ALA A 50 -29.90 -1.30 17.40
C ALA A 50 -30.29 -0.98 18.87
N PRO A 51 -29.55 -1.48 19.88
CA PRO A 51 -28.27 -2.18 19.79
C PRO A 51 -28.39 -3.72 19.72
N ASP A 52 -29.57 -4.29 19.98
CA ASP A 52 -29.82 -5.74 20.05
C ASP A 52 -30.38 -6.34 18.75
N ALA A 53 -30.13 -5.69 17.61
CA ALA A 53 -30.62 -6.20 16.32
C ALA A 53 -29.84 -7.45 15.89
N ASP A 54 -30.55 -8.57 15.77
CA ASP A 54 -30.05 -9.83 15.20
C ASP A 54 -30.01 -9.83 13.66
N CYS A 55 -30.13 -8.66 13.01
CA CYS A 55 -30.13 -8.58 11.55
C CYS A 55 -28.68 -8.51 11.03
N PRO A 56 -28.18 -9.56 10.34
CA PRO A 56 -26.80 -9.58 9.88
C PRO A 56 -26.48 -8.52 8.84
N LEU A 57 -27.50 -7.97 8.17
CA LEU A 57 -27.36 -6.92 7.15
C LEU A 57 -27.45 -5.51 7.72
N LEU A 58 -27.78 -5.33 9.01
CA LEU A 58 -27.98 -3.99 9.59
C LEU A 58 -26.76 -3.06 9.43
N PRO A 59 -25.50 -3.52 9.64
CA PRO A 59 -24.33 -2.64 9.51
C PRO A 59 -24.18 -1.97 8.13
N GLU A 60 -24.72 -2.58 7.08
CA GLU A 60 -24.63 -2.05 5.71
C GLU A 60 -25.96 -1.54 5.16
N CYS A 61 -27.07 -2.16 5.56
CA CYS A 61 -28.42 -1.80 5.14
C CYS A 61 -28.93 -0.56 5.89
N ASP A 62 -28.60 -0.41 7.17
CA ASP A 62 -29.05 0.70 8.02
C ASP A 62 -30.58 0.95 7.95
N GLY A 63 -31.36 -0.13 7.82
CA GLY A 63 -32.81 -0.07 7.68
C GLY A 63 -33.34 0.48 6.33
N ARG A 64 -32.46 0.82 5.37
CA ARG A 64 -32.84 1.35 4.04
C ARG A 64 -33.86 0.46 3.34
N ALA A 65 -33.65 -0.86 3.34
CA ALA A 65 -34.56 -1.81 2.69
C ALA A 65 -35.98 -1.80 3.29
N LYS A 66 -36.14 -1.45 4.57
CA LYS A 66 -37.46 -1.35 5.23
C LYS A 66 -38.18 -0.04 4.90
N GLN A 67 -37.44 1.00 4.53
CA GLN A 67 -37.96 2.31 4.15
C GLN A 67 -38.34 2.39 2.66
N ARG A 68 -37.98 1.39 1.84
CA ARG A 68 -38.29 1.37 0.40
C ARG A 68 -39.78 1.22 0.13
N SER A 69 -40.23 1.95 -0.89
CA SER A 69 -41.53 1.76 -1.51
C SER A 69 -41.47 0.56 -2.48
N GLU A 70 -42.62 -0.04 -2.83
CA GLU A 70 -42.66 -1.18 -3.77
C GLU A 70 -41.97 -0.89 -5.13
N PRO A 71 -42.16 0.29 -5.76
CA PRO A 71 -41.45 0.63 -7.00
C PRO A 71 -39.93 0.78 -6.87
N ASP A 72 -39.44 1.12 -5.68
CA ASP A 72 -38.02 1.31 -5.39
C ASP A 72 -37.35 0.05 -4.82
N ALA A 73 -38.14 -1.01 -4.58
CA ALA A 73 -37.65 -2.29 -4.07
C ALA A 73 -36.85 -3.02 -5.14
N GLY A 74 -35.72 -3.59 -4.74
CA GLY A 74 -34.94 -4.46 -5.61
C GLY A 74 -35.52 -5.88 -5.66
N HIS A 75 -34.75 -6.78 -6.26
CA HIS A 75 -35.19 -8.14 -6.57
C HIS A 75 -34.47 -9.22 -5.75
N ILE A 76 -33.49 -8.85 -4.91
CA ILE A 76 -32.75 -9.80 -4.07
C ILE A 76 -33.47 -9.97 -2.74
N PRO A 77 -33.93 -11.19 -2.39
CA PRO A 77 -34.60 -11.41 -1.12
C PRO A 77 -33.70 -11.14 0.10
N ILE A 78 -34.28 -10.64 1.20
CA ILE A 78 -33.53 -10.38 2.44
C ILE A 78 -32.92 -11.68 2.99
N ALA A 79 -33.68 -12.78 2.95
CA ALA A 79 -33.22 -14.10 3.40
C ALA A 79 -32.03 -14.61 2.56
N ASP A 80 -32.08 -14.41 1.25
CA ASP A 80 -31.01 -14.80 0.34
C ASP A 80 -29.75 -13.97 0.58
N ALA A 81 -29.91 -12.66 0.77
CA ALA A 81 -28.81 -11.78 1.15
C ALA A 81 -28.13 -12.18 2.47
N ILE A 82 -28.91 -12.55 3.49
CA ILE A 82 -28.38 -13.08 4.76
C ILE A 82 -27.62 -14.39 4.53
N THR A 83 -28.17 -15.29 3.70
CA THR A 83 -27.54 -16.57 3.35
C THR A 83 -26.26 -16.37 2.54
N MET A 84 -26.23 -15.41 1.62
CA MET A 84 -25.02 -15.03 0.88
C MET A 84 -23.95 -14.51 1.83
N LYS A 85 -24.32 -13.60 2.75
CA LYS A 85 -23.39 -13.02 3.73
C LYS A 85 -22.74 -14.07 4.63
N SER A 86 -23.50 -15.08 5.07
CA SER A 86 -22.97 -16.13 5.97
C SER A 86 -22.04 -17.14 5.28
N ARG A 87 -22.00 -17.16 3.94
CA ARG A 87 -21.23 -18.13 3.15
C ARG A 87 -19.92 -17.59 2.58
N VAL A 88 -19.65 -16.29 2.77
CA VAL A 88 -18.46 -15.63 2.24
C VAL A 88 -17.65 -15.00 3.35
N SER A 89 -16.36 -14.80 3.11
CA SER A 89 -15.53 -14.03 4.04
C SER A 89 -15.93 -12.56 4.04
N GLN A 90 -15.61 -11.83 5.11
CA GLN A 90 -15.82 -10.38 5.17
C GLN A 90 -15.17 -9.65 3.98
N ALA A 91 -13.99 -10.10 3.54
CA ALA A 91 -13.28 -9.51 2.41
C ALA A 91 -14.03 -9.73 1.08
N ALA A 92 -14.55 -10.93 0.84
CA ALA A 92 -15.36 -11.23 -0.34
C ALA A 92 -16.69 -10.45 -0.29
N TRP A 93 -17.33 -10.35 0.88
CA TRP A 93 -18.54 -9.55 1.07
C TRP A 93 -18.33 -8.08 0.68
N GLU A 94 -17.27 -7.46 1.19
CA GLU A 94 -16.98 -6.04 0.92
C GLU A 94 -16.61 -5.75 -0.53
N SER A 95 -15.93 -6.68 -1.20
CA SER A 95 -15.42 -6.48 -2.56
C SER A 95 -16.39 -6.89 -3.64
N GLU A 96 -17.10 -8.01 -3.49
CA GLU A 96 -17.97 -8.56 -4.54
C GLU A 96 -19.43 -8.19 -4.34
N MET A 97 -19.93 -8.22 -3.10
CA MET A 97 -21.35 -7.95 -2.83
C MET A 97 -21.61 -6.46 -2.59
N LEU A 98 -20.72 -5.78 -1.86
CA LEU A 98 -20.89 -4.36 -1.57
C LEU A 98 -20.15 -3.44 -2.55
N CYS A 99 -19.24 -3.97 -3.37
CA CYS A 99 -18.41 -3.21 -4.31
C CYS A 99 -17.71 -1.99 -3.66
N ARG A 100 -17.37 -2.08 -2.37
CA ARG A 100 -16.82 -0.94 -1.59
C ARG A 100 -15.36 -0.69 -1.94
N ARG A 101 -14.60 -1.78 -2.09
CA ARG A 101 -13.16 -1.78 -2.37
C ARG A 101 -12.77 -3.04 -3.13
N PRO A 102 -11.68 -3.04 -3.91
CA PRO A 102 -11.19 -4.25 -4.54
C PRO A 102 -10.78 -5.33 -3.52
N SER A 103 -10.80 -6.58 -3.96
CA SER A 103 -10.25 -7.72 -3.23
C SER A 103 -8.74 -7.55 -3.06
N ARG A 104 -8.25 -7.97 -1.89
CA ARG A 104 -6.82 -8.03 -1.56
C ARG A 104 -6.36 -9.46 -1.27
N GLY A 105 -7.14 -10.45 -1.73
CA GLY A 105 -6.83 -11.87 -1.53
C GLY A 105 -5.49 -12.31 -2.13
N HIS A 106 -5.04 -11.62 -3.18
CA HIS A 106 -3.74 -11.86 -3.82
C HIS A 106 -2.68 -10.81 -3.47
N ALA A 107 -2.98 -9.86 -2.59
CA ALA A 107 -2.01 -8.82 -2.22
C ALA A 107 -0.81 -9.44 -1.49
N VAL A 108 0.39 -8.97 -1.79
CA VAL A 108 1.62 -9.43 -1.13
C VAL A 108 1.69 -8.90 0.30
N LEU A 109 1.18 -7.70 0.53
CA LEU A 109 1.15 -7.02 1.83
C LEU A 109 -0.31 -6.71 2.23
N PRO A 110 -1.13 -7.73 2.53
CA PRO A 110 -2.52 -7.53 2.93
C PRO A 110 -2.67 -6.77 4.26
N GLU A 111 -1.60 -6.71 5.07
CA GLU A 111 -1.54 -5.99 6.35
C GLU A 111 -1.57 -4.47 6.19
N PHE A 112 -1.11 -3.94 5.05
CA PHE A 112 -1.19 -2.50 4.79
C PHE A 112 -2.66 -2.09 4.76
N ASP A 113 -3.00 -0.92 5.28
CA ASP A 113 -4.35 -0.36 5.27
C ASP A 113 -4.20 1.16 5.29
N PRO A 114 -4.64 1.88 4.24
CA PRO A 114 -4.54 3.33 4.20
C PRO A 114 -5.16 4.02 5.42
N ALA A 115 -6.24 3.48 5.99
CA ALA A 115 -6.90 4.09 7.15
C ALA A 115 -6.06 4.03 8.44
N ILE A 116 -5.10 3.10 8.50
CA ILE A 116 -4.23 2.89 9.67
C ILE A 116 -2.83 3.45 9.43
N HIS A 117 -2.29 3.26 8.23
CA HIS A 117 -0.87 3.47 7.94
C HIS A 117 -0.59 4.80 7.25
N VAL A 118 -1.59 5.48 6.68
CA VAL A 118 -1.41 6.78 6.04
C VAL A 118 -1.59 7.90 7.06
N CYS A 119 -0.64 8.83 7.10
CA CYS A 119 -0.66 9.99 7.99
C CYS A 119 -0.55 11.31 7.21
N HIS A 120 -0.91 12.42 7.87
CA HIS A 120 -0.83 13.78 7.31
C HIS A 120 0.23 14.67 7.97
N ALA A 121 0.98 14.11 8.92
CA ALA A 121 2.05 14.79 9.63
C ALA A 121 3.22 13.81 9.85
N VAL A 122 4.44 14.35 9.93
CA VAL A 122 5.66 13.59 10.24
C VAL A 122 6.34 14.12 11.52
N PRO A 123 7.13 13.31 12.25
CA PRO A 123 7.69 13.68 13.55
C PRO A 123 8.48 15.00 13.56
N SER A 124 9.15 15.37 12.47
CA SER A 124 9.90 16.62 12.38
C SER A 124 9.01 17.89 12.42
N GLU A 125 7.69 17.75 12.32
CA GLU A 125 6.72 18.84 12.49
C GLU A 125 6.28 19.02 13.96
N HIS A 126 6.61 18.06 14.84
CA HIS A 126 6.29 18.10 16.27
C HIS A 126 7.52 18.61 17.05
N GLN A 127 7.41 19.81 17.64
CA GLN A 127 8.52 20.56 18.24
C GLN A 127 9.12 19.94 19.52
N ASP A 128 8.49 18.91 20.09
CA ASP A 128 8.81 18.38 21.44
C ASP A 128 9.45 16.97 21.45
N ALA A 129 9.71 16.35 20.29
CA ALA A 129 10.32 15.02 20.21
C ALA A 129 11.82 15.09 19.86
N ALA A 130 12.62 14.14 20.36
CA ALA A 130 14.00 13.97 19.92
C ALA A 130 14.05 13.90 18.39
N SER A 131 15.00 14.62 17.77
CA SER A 131 15.08 14.70 16.31
C SER A 131 15.21 13.31 15.70
N PRO A 132 14.31 12.90 14.78
CA PRO A 132 14.36 11.58 14.19
C PRO A 132 15.61 11.42 13.33
N THR A 133 16.06 10.18 13.19
CA THR A 133 17.19 9.86 12.32
C THR A 133 16.69 9.62 10.90
N TRP A 134 17.37 10.24 9.92
CA TRP A 134 16.95 10.19 8.52
C TRP A 134 17.72 9.14 7.72
N TYR A 135 16.97 8.36 6.97
CA TYR A 135 17.44 7.31 6.05
C TYR A 135 16.71 7.45 4.72
N ALA A 136 17.19 6.76 3.69
CA ALA A 136 16.45 6.63 2.44
C ALA A 136 16.52 5.22 1.87
N GLY A 137 15.49 4.84 1.11
CA GLY A 137 15.49 3.67 0.23
C GLY A 137 15.48 4.11 -1.22
N ILE A 138 16.22 3.42 -2.08
CA ILE A 138 16.22 3.66 -3.52
C ILE A 138 16.08 2.35 -4.30
N ASP A 139 15.20 2.36 -5.30
CA ASP A 139 15.14 1.35 -6.35
C ASP A 139 15.47 2.01 -7.69
N PHE A 140 16.45 1.47 -8.42
CA PHE A 140 16.97 2.08 -9.65
C PHE A 140 16.15 1.63 -10.86
N GLY A 141 15.69 2.60 -11.65
CA GLY A 141 15.01 2.37 -12.92
C GLY A 141 15.35 3.46 -13.94
N PHE A 142 15.34 3.10 -15.23
CA PHE A 142 15.41 4.08 -16.32
C PHE A 142 14.14 4.12 -17.15
N ARG A 143 13.76 2.99 -17.78
CA ARG A 143 12.45 2.84 -18.44
C ARG A 143 11.33 2.76 -17.42
N ALA A 144 11.54 1.94 -16.38
CA ALA A 144 10.78 2.03 -15.14
C ALA A 144 11.29 3.22 -14.30
N PRO A 145 10.46 3.81 -13.42
CA PRO A 145 10.90 4.92 -12.59
C PRO A 145 11.97 4.50 -11.59
N THR A 146 12.97 5.35 -11.39
CA THR A 146 13.75 5.31 -10.14
C THR A 146 12.86 5.85 -9.02
N VAL A 147 12.76 5.12 -7.92
CA VAL A 147 12.01 5.50 -6.73
C VAL A 147 12.95 5.76 -5.57
N ILE A 148 12.82 6.93 -4.92
CA ILE A 148 13.53 7.29 -3.69
C ILE A 148 12.48 7.57 -2.62
N LEU A 149 12.66 6.97 -1.45
CA LEU A 149 11.82 7.15 -0.27
C LEU A 149 12.66 7.77 0.85
N TRP A 150 12.25 8.91 1.38
CA TRP A 150 12.88 9.51 2.56
C TRP A 150 12.14 9.07 3.81
N ALA A 151 12.89 8.55 4.77
CA ALA A 151 12.34 7.97 5.98
C ALA A 151 12.95 8.57 7.24
N ALA A 152 12.09 8.89 8.19
CA ALA A 152 12.45 9.34 9.52
C ALA A 152 12.16 8.21 10.52
N LEU A 153 13.19 7.76 11.26
CA LEU A 153 13.06 6.81 12.36
C LEU A 153 13.10 7.56 13.68
N ASP A 154 12.04 7.45 14.47
CA ASP A 154 11.99 8.04 15.81
C ASP A 154 12.60 7.13 16.89
N ALA A 155 12.70 7.64 18.11
CA ALA A 155 13.31 6.92 19.24
C ALA A 155 12.50 5.68 19.69
N ASP A 156 11.23 5.58 19.29
CA ASP A 156 10.31 4.50 19.64
C ASP A 156 10.23 3.42 18.53
N ASP A 157 11.18 3.42 17.59
CA ASP A 157 11.24 2.52 16.42
C ASP A 157 10.07 2.67 15.43
N ASN A 158 9.38 3.82 15.41
CA ASN A 158 8.43 4.10 14.34
C ASN A 158 9.16 4.68 13.13
N LEU A 159 8.94 4.05 11.99
CA LEU A 159 9.46 4.44 10.69
C LEU A 159 8.40 5.24 9.93
N TRP A 160 8.74 6.46 9.54
CA TRP A 160 7.85 7.38 8.84
C TRP A 160 8.40 7.65 7.44
N ILE A 161 7.70 7.21 6.40
CA ILE A 161 8.02 7.60 5.03
C ILE A 161 7.47 9.00 4.80
N ALA A 162 8.35 9.99 4.86
CA ALA A 162 7.99 11.40 4.89
C ALA A 162 7.79 11.99 3.50
N ASP A 163 8.54 11.50 2.51
CA ASP A 163 8.45 11.97 1.14
C ASP A 163 8.89 10.89 0.14
N GLU A 164 8.48 11.08 -1.12
CA GLU A 164 8.85 10.20 -2.22
C GLU A 164 9.30 11.00 -3.46
N HIS A 165 10.11 10.35 -4.28
CA HIS A 165 10.46 10.79 -5.63
C HIS A 165 10.39 9.58 -6.55
N ALA A 166 9.50 9.61 -7.53
CA ALA A 166 9.36 8.55 -8.53
C ALA A 166 9.40 9.17 -9.92
N ARG A 167 10.50 8.97 -10.67
CA ARG A 167 10.68 9.51 -12.03
C ARG A 167 11.38 8.52 -12.94
N ALA A 168 10.83 8.33 -14.13
CA ALA A 168 11.45 7.59 -15.22
C ALA A 168 12.23 8.54 -16.14
N GLU A 169 13.12 7.98 -16.96
CA GLU A 169 13.88 8.69 -18.01
C GLU A 169 14.72 9.87 -17.47
N MET A 170 15.13 9.79 -16.20
CA MET A 170 15.93 10.80 -15.52
C MET A 170 17.33 10.24 -15.25
N LEU A 171 18.35 11.09 -15.35
CA LEU A 171 19.73 10.67 -15.12
C LEU A 171 20.00 10.51 -13.62
N LEU A 172 20.89 9.58 -13.29
CA LEU A 172 21.33 9.35 -11.91
C LEU A 172 21.87 10.63 -11.25
N SER A 173 22.58 11.48 -12.00
CA SER A 173 23.07 12.77 -11.49
C SER A 173 21.95 13.69 -10.99
N ASP A 174 20.80 13.65 -11.64
CA ASP A 174 19.66 14.47 -11.25
C ASP A 174 18.95 13.85 -10.04
N HIS A 175 18.85 12.52 -9.96
CA HIS A 175 18.39 11.83 -8.75
C HIS A 175 19.28 12.10 -7.53
N ILE A 176 20.60 12.16 -7.73
CA ILE A 176 21.56 12.56 -6.68
C ILE A 176 21.28 13.98 -6.23
N ARG A 177 20.99 14.91 -7.15
CA ARG A 177 20.61 16.29 -6.79
C ARG A 177 19.33 16.34 -5.97
N GLU A 178 18.36 15.47 -6.26
CA GLU A 178 17.14 15.39 -5.43
C GLU A 178 17.44 14.95 -3.98
N LEU A 179 18.49 14.15 -3.77
CA LEU A 179 18.93 13.72 -2.44
C LEU A 179 19.77 14.75 -1.69
N THR A 180 20.49 15.64 -2.39
CA THR A 180 21.49 16.52 -1.78
C THR A 180 21.13 18.01 -1.81
N ASP A 181 20.46 18.50 -2.85
CA ASP A 181 20.25 19.93 -3.10
C ASP A 181 18.89 20.20 -3.79
N SER A 182 17.87 19.41 -3.46
CA SER A 182 16.53 19.63 -3.99
C SER A 182 15.91 20.90 -3.41
N PRO A 183 15.53 21.90 -4.23
CA PRO A 183 14.77 23.05 -3.75
C PRO A 183 13.44 22.66 -3.11
N GLN A 184 12.82 21.57 -3.58
CA GLN A 184 11.53 21.07 -3.12
C GLN A 184 11.64 20.33 -1.78
N ARG A 185 12.83 19.86 -1.40
CA ARG A 185 13.06 19.02 -0.20
C ARG A 185 14.06 19.64 0.77
N ARG A 186 14.24 20.98 0.74
CA ARG A 186 15.17 21.69 1.63
C ARG A 186 14.90 21.49 3.13
N SER A 187 13.67 21.16 3.51
CA SER A 187 13.30 20.85 4.89
C SER A 187 13.57 19.41 5.31
N ILE A 188 13.98 18.54 4.38
CA ILE A 188 14.31 17.13 4.64
C ILE A 188 15.83 17.02 4.82
N PRO A 189 16.31 16.56 5.99
CA PRO A 189 17.73 16.31 6.22
C PRO A 189 18.31 15.28 5.24
N ILE A 190 19.60 15.44 4.92
CA ILE A 190 20.34 14.46 4.13
C ILE A 190 20.37 13.12 4.89
N PRO A 191 19.94 12.01 4.27
CA PRO A 191 19.96 10.70 4.90
C PRO A 191 21.36 10.29 5.38
N ILE A 192 21.46 9.69 6.57
CA ILE A 192 22.72 9.13 7.08
C ILE A 192 23.25 8.04 6.14
N TRP A 193 22.33 7.24 5.61
CA TRP A 193 22.62 6.27 4.57
C TRP A 193 21.40 6.01 3.69
N ILE A 194 21.66 5.45 2.51
CA ILE A 194 20.66 5.10 1.50
C ILE A 194 20.74 3.59 1.22
N ALA A 195 19.66 2.86 1.44
CA ALA A 195 19.57 1.45 1.06
C ALA A 195 19.20 1.31 -0.41
N ALA A 196 19.93 0.48 -1.14
CA ALA A 196 19.73 0.27 -2.58
C ALA A 196 19.71 -1.22 -2.93
N ASP A 197 19.14 -1.56 -4.09
CA ASP A 197 19.23 -2.90 -4.67
C ASP A 197 20.71 -3.30 -4.87
N PRO A 198 21.15 -4.46 -4.36
CA PRO A 198 22.43 -5.09 -4.72
C PRO A 198 22.70 -5.17 -6.23
N ALA A 199 21.68 -5.33 -7.07
CA ALA A 199 21.84 -5.33 -8.53
C ALA A 199 22.35 -3.97 -9.06
N GLY A 200 22.21 -2.89 -8.30
CA GLY A 200 22.82 -1.59 -8.57
C GLY A 200 24.35 -1.59 -8.58
N HIS A 201 25.01 -2.70 -8.22
CA HIS A 201 26.44 -2.94 -8.41
C HIS A 201 26.82 -3.33 -9.85
N GLN A 202 25.84 -3.65 -10.70
CA GLN A 202 26.12 -3.94 -12.10
C GLN A 202 26.68 -2.68 -12.78
N ARG A 203 27.83 -2.83 -13.43
CA ARG A 203 28.51 -1.74 -14.13
C ARG A 203 27.81 -1.47 -15.45
N HIS A 204 27.63 -0.20 -15.79
CA HIS A 204 27.19 0.18 -17.13
C HIS A 204 28.26 -0.21 -18.15
N GLU A 205 27.86 -0.85 -19.24
CA GLU A 205 28.77 -1.32 -20.30
C GLU A 205 29.62 -0.20 -20.93
N GLN A 206 29.11 1.03 -20.92
CA GLN A 206 29.76 2.19 -21.55
C GLN A 206 30.68 2.98 -20.59
N THR A 207 30.36 3.08 -19.30
CA THR A 207 31.11 3.90 -18.34
C THR A 207 31.95 3.07 -17.38
N GLY A 208 31.66 1.78 -17.23
CA GLY A 208 32.37 0.87 -16.32
C GLY A 208 32.12 1.14 -14.83
N VAL A 209 31.26 2.10 -14.49
CA VAL A 209 30.93 2.50 -13.12
C VAL A 209 29.47 2.11 -12.83
N SER A 210 29.23 1.53 -11.66
CA SER A 210 27.89 1.16 -11.19
C SER A 210 27.15 2.37 -10.58
N ASN A 211 25.82 2.33 -10.55
CA ASN A 211 25.01 3.41 -9.95
C ASN A 211 25.43 3.70 -8.50
N ILE A 212 25.73 2.64 -7.74
CA ILE A 212 26.17 2.74 -6.34
C ILE A 212 27.52 3.45 -6.23
N GLU A 213 28.48 3.14 -7.11
CA GLU A 213 29.79 3.79 -7.12
C GLU A 213 29.66 5.28 -7.46
N THR A 214 28.80 5.66 -8.41
CA THR A 214 28.54 7.07 -8.74
C THR A 214 27.94 7.83 -7.55
N MET A 215 26.98 7.25 -6.83
CA MET A 215 26.43 7.88 -5.63
C MET A 215 27.48 8.05 -4.52
N LYS A 216 28.35 7.04 -4.33
CA LYS A 216 29.46 7.14 -3.36
C LYS A 216 30.48 8.22 -3.74
N GLN A 217 30.79 8.37 -5.03
CA GLN A 217 31.65 9.44 -5.54
C GLN A 217 31.04 10.84 -5.31
N ALA A 218 29.71 10.94 -5.31
CA ALA A 218 28.98 12.16 -4.94
C ALA A 218 28.90 12.41 -3.43
N GLY A 219 29.56 11.59 -2.60
CA GLY A 219 29.61 11.74 -1.14
C GLY A 219 28.45 11.10 -0.38
N LEU A 220 27.58 10.33 -1.05
CA LEU A 220 26.46 9.64 -0.39
C LEU A 220 26.89 8.28 0.19
N HIS A 221 26.41 7.97 1.39
CA HIS A 221 26.64 6.65 1.99
C HIS A 221 25.56 5.66 1.52
N VAL A 222 25.93 4.74 0.62
CA VAL A 222 24.99 3.75 0.06
C VAL A 222 25.26 2.35 0.63
N GLN A 223 24.20 1.70 1.12
CA GLN A 223 24.18 0.32 1.59
C GLN A 223 23.38 -0.55 0.62
N ALA A 224 24.04 -1.52 -0.01
CA ALA A 224 23.37 -2.49 -0.87
C ALA A 224 23.81 -3.89 -0.44
N ARG A 225 22.93 -4.59 0.29
CA ARG A 225 23.21 -5.92 0.83
C ARG A 225 22.18 -6.90 0.27
N PRO A 226 22.62 -8.06 -0.25
CA PRO A 226 21.69 -9.10 -0.70
C PRO A 226 20.85 -9.59 0.46
N PHE A 227 19.54 -9.67 0.23
CA PHE A 227 18.60 -10.15 1.22
C PHE A 227 17.46 -10.92 0.53
N PRO A 228 17.05 -12.08 1.07
CA PRO A 228 15.96 -12.85 0.48
C PRO A 228 14.65 -12.05 0.45
N LEU A 229 13.93 -12.11 -0.68
CA LEU A 229 12.65 -11.42 -0.86
C LEU A 229 11.66 -11.76 0.28
N GLY A 230 11.51 -13.04 0.60
CA GLY A 230 10.59 -13.51 1.63
C GLY A 230 10.87 -12.92 3.01
N GLU A 231 12.15 -12.89 3.43
CA GLU A 231 12.54 -12.28 4.71
C GLU A 231 12.29 -10.77 4.72
N GLY A 232 12.57 -10.07 3.61
CA GLY A 232 12.31 -8.64 3.50
C GLY A 232 10.82 -8.30 3.58
N LEU A 233 9.97 -9.13 2.96
CA LEU A 233 8.51 -9.02 3.07
C LEU A 233 8.04 -9.30 4.51
N MET A 234 8.62 -10.29 5.20
CA MET A 234 8.31 -10.54 6.61
C MET A 234 8.66 -9.36 7.51
N ALA A 235 9.80 -8.70 7.28
CA ALA A 235 10.19 -7.50 8.02
C ALA A 235 9.18 -6.35 7.79
N LEU A 236 8.74 -6.15 6.55
CA LEU A 236 7.68 -5.18 6.24
C LEU A 236 6.36 -5.50 6.94
N ARG A 237 5.91 -6.77 6.89
CA ARG A 237 4.69 -7.21 7.58
C ARG A 237 4.78 -6.98 9.08
N ALA A 238 5.94 -7.22 9.69
CA ALA A 238 6.16 -7.00 11.12
C ALA A 238 6.08 -5.52 11.53
N ARG A 239 6.44 -4.58 10.64
CA ARG A 239 6.26 -3.14 10.87
C ARG A 239 4.83 -2.67 10.60
N LEU A 240 4.15 -3.22 9.58
CA LEU A 240 2.76 -2.90 9.26
C LEU A 240 1.80 -3.44 10.33
N LYS A 241 1.95 -4.70 10.73
CA LYS A 241 1.06 -5.33 11.70
C LYS A 241 1.86 -6.26 12.62
N PRO A 242 2.53 -5.70 13.64
CA PRO A 242 3.24 -6.52 14.61
C PRO A 242 2.27 -7.43 15.37
N ALA A 243 2.78 -8.56 15.88
CA ALA A 243 1.99 -9.47 16.70
C ALA A 243 1.59 -8.87 18.07
N SER A 244 2.27 -7.81 18.49
CA SER A 244 1.98 -7.05 19.71
C SER A 244 2.32 -5.57 19.50
N GLY A 245 1.50 -4.69 20.05
CA GLY A 245 1.63 -3.24 19.92
C GLY A 245 1.04 -2.67 18.61
N PRO A 246 1.10 -1.34 18.44
CA PRO A 246 0.59 -0.67 17.25
C PRO A 246 1.55 -0.86 16.05
N PRO A 247 1.07 -0.62 14.81
CA PRO A 247 1.90 -0.49 13.62
C PRO A 247 3.05 0.50 13.82
N ARG A 248 4.24 0.12 13.34
CA ARG A 248 5.50 0.91 13.39
C ARG A 248 5.94 1.45 12.04
N LEU A 249 5.15 1.28 10.99
CA LEU A 249 5.37 1.92 9.68
C LEU A 249 4.21 2.87 9.37
N ARG A 250 4.55 4.14 9.12
CA ARG A 250 3.61 5.18 8.71
C ARG A 250 4.09 5.83 7.41
N ILE A 251 3.15 6.18 6.55
CA ILE A 251 3.42 6.72 5.21
C ILE A 251 2.67 8.04 5.07
N HIS A 252 3.38 9.12 4.78
CA HIS A 252 2.73 10.40 4.57
C HIS A 252 1.82 10.33 3.33
N ALA A 253 0.63 10.96 3.39
CA ALA A 253 -0.35 11.01 2.31
C ALA A 253 0.14 11.63 0.99
N ARG A 254 1.36 12.19 0.98
CA ARG A 254 2.02 12.75 -0.21
C ARG A 254 2.74 11.67 -1.01
N CYS A 255 3.03 10.53 -0.38
CA CYS A 255 3.71 9.39 -0.97
C CYS A 255 2.73 8.52 -1.78
N THR A 256 2.08 9.15 -2.75
CA THR A 256 0.98 8.56 -3.53
C THR A 256 1.41 7.33 -4.33
N THR A 257 2.62 7.32 -4.85
CA THR A 257 3.20 6.22 -5.64
C THR A 257 3.42 5.01 -4.75
N LEU A 258 4.00 5.20 -3.56
CA LEU A 258 4.19 4.12 -2.60
C LEU A 258 2.85 3.56 -2.11
N ILE A 259 1.89 4.42 -1.76
CA ILE A 259 0.56 3.99 -1.31
C ILE A 259 -0.12 3.14 -2.40
N GLU A 260 -0.17 3.66 -3.63
CA GLU A 260 -0.76 2.93 -4.77
C GLU A 260 -0.04 1.61 -5.03
N SER A 261 1.29 1.59 -4.91
CA SER A 261 2.09 0.37 -5.07
C SER A 261 1.77 -0.66 -3.99
N LEU A 262 1.66 -0.26 -2.72
CA LEU A 262 1.30 -1.17 -1.62
C LEU A 262 -0.12 -1.75 -1.73
N GLU A 263 -1.06 -1.00 -2.29
CA GLU A 263 -2.43 -1.49 -2.52
C GLU A 263 -2.50 -2.50 -3.66
N ARG A 264 -1.64 -2.36 -4.67
CA ARG A 264 -1.70 -3.13 -5.93
C ARG A 264 -0.70 -4.27 -6.02
N TYR A 265 0.34 -4.27 -5.19
CA TYR A 265 1.39 -5.29 -5.23
C TYR A 265 0.82 -6.68 -4.89
N HIS A 266 0.86 -7.60 -5.85
CA HIS A 266 0.12 -8.87 -5.79
C HIS A 266 0.90 -10.06 -6.37
N TYR A 267 0.50 -11.27 -5.95
CA TYR A 267 0.90 -12.54 -6.55
C TYR A 267 0.03 -12.86 -7.78
N PRO A 268 0.54 -13.60 -8.78
CA PRO A 268 -0.21 -13.91 -9.99
C PRO A 268 -1.49 -14.71 -9.67
N GLU A 269 -2.64 -14.21 -10.15
CA GLU A 269 -3.95 -14.86 -9.93
C GLU A 269 -4.07 -16.21 -10.65
N ASP A 270 -3.43 -16.33 -11.82
CA ASP A 270 -3.42 -17.54 -12.65
C ASP A 270 -2.44 -18.61 -12.16
N ASN A 271 -1.58 -18.28 -11.19
CA ASN A 271 -0.68 -19.21 -10.53
C ASN A 271 -0.62 -18.96 -9.01
N PRO A 272 -1.64 -19.39 -8.24
CA PRO A 272 -1.73 -19.13 -6.80
C PRO A 272 -0.58 -19.71 -5.97
N GLU A 273 0.14 -20.71 -6.47
CA GLU A 273 1.30 -21.33 -5.81
C GLU A 273 2.60 -20.52 -5.99
N SER A 274 2.58 -19.49 -6.85
CA SER A 274 3.75 -18.63 -7.06
C SER A 274 4.02 -17.77 -5.84
N MET A 275 5.21 -17.94 -5.26
CA MET A 275 5.73 -17.08 -4.20
C MET A 275 6.47 -15.85 -4.75
N VAL A 276 6.44 -15.63 -6.07
CA VAL A 276 7.05 -14.48 -6.74
C VAL A 276 5.95 -13.50 -7.15
N PRO A 277 5.98 -12.25 -6.64
CA PRO A 277 5.04 -11.20 -7.04
C PRO A 277 5.15 -10.85 -8.53
N VAL A 278 4.03 -10.36 -9.08
CA VAL A 278 3.99 -9.88 -10.47
C VAL A 278 4.78 -8.58 -10.58
N LYS A 279 5.56 -8.44 -11.66
CA LYS A 279 6.29 -7.21 -12.01
C LYS A 279 5.51 -6.41 -13.05
N ASP A 280 4.48 -5.72 -12.61
CA ASP A 280 3.61 -4.87 -13.44
C ASP A 280 3.88 -3.36 -13.27
N GLY A 281 4.97 -2.99 -12.57
CA GLY A 281 5.39 -1.62 -12.34
C GLY A 281 4.99 -1.06 -10.99
N HIS A 282 4.24 -1.82 -10.18
CA HIS A 282 3.93 -1.48 -8.78
C HIS A 282 4.91 -2.10 -7.78
N ASP A 283 5.99 -2.72 -8.25
CA ASP A 283 7.04 -3.33 -7.44
C ASP A 283 8.11 -2.31 -6.99
N HIS A 284 8.47 -1.35 -7.82
CA HIS A 284 9.61 -0.44 -7.58
C HIS A 284 9.57 0.32 -6.25
N ALA A 285 8.42 0.93 -5.91
CA ALA A 285 8.28 1.64 -4.65
C ALA A 285 8.28 0.70 -3.44
N VAL A 286 7.69 -0.50 -3.58
CA VAL A 286 7.70 -1.52 -2.53
C VAL A 286 9.11 -2.09 -2.33
N ASP A 287 9.88 -2.25 -3.40
CA ASP A 287 11.26 -2.70 -3.37
C ASP A 287 12.17 -1.66 -2.71
N ALA A 288 12.04 -0.37 -3.04
CA ALA A 288 12.75 0.70 -2.35
C ALA A 288 12.47 0.69 -0.83
N LEU A 289 11.20 0.51 -0.45
CA LEU A 289 10.79 0.39 0.96
C LEU A 289 11.36 -0.88 1.61
N ARG A 290 11.34 -2.01 0.90
CA ARG A 290 11.87 -3.29 1.36
C ARG A 290 13.38 -3.21 1.62
N TYR A 291 14.14 -2.60 0.72
CA TYR A 291 15.59 -2.39 0.89
C TYR A 291 15.88 -1.54 2.12
N LEU A 292 15.13 -0.45 2.32
CA LEU A 292 15.25 0.40 3.50
C LEU A 292 14.99 -0.38 4.79
N VAL A 293 13.84 -1.06 4.89
CA VAL A 293 13.46 -1.80 6.10
C VAL A 293 14.42 -2.94 6.40
N THR A 294 14.87 -3.66 5.37
CA THR A 294 15.87 -4.72 5.52
C THR A 294 17.21 -4.20 6.06
N ALA A 295 17.65 -3.02 5.61
CA ALA A 295 18.89 -2.42 6.07
C ALA A 295 18.79 -1.91 7.53
N LEU A 296 17.59 -1.47 7.95
CA LEU A 296 17.28 -1.07 9.32
C LEU A 296 17.20 -2.26 10.28
N ASP A 297 16.38 -3.25 9.94
CA ASP A 297 15.90 -4.30 10.85
C ASP A 297 16.83 -5.51 10.90
N LYS A 298 18.16 -5.27 10.94
CA LYS A 298 19.16 -6.33 10.94
C LYS A 298 18.75 -7.47 11.90
N PRO A 299 18.87 -8.74 11.47
CA PRO A 299 18.38 -9.86 12.26
C PRO A 299 18.98 -9.84 13.66
N PHE A 300 18.10 -9.96 14.65
CA PHE A 300 18.49 -10.03 16.05
C PHE A 300 19.43 -11.21 16.21
N THR A 301 20.72 -10.95 16.42
CA THR A 301 21.68 -12.01 16.70
C THR A 301 21.52 -12.34 18.18
N SER A 302 20.81 -13.41 18.50
CA SER A 302 20.75 -13.93 19.86
C SER A 302 22.15 -14.40 20.25
N THR A 303 22.89 -13.57 20.96
CA THR A 303 24.08 -14.03 21.67
C THR A 303 23.60 -14.91 22.81
N ASN A 304 23.75 -16.23 22.66
CA ASN A 304 23.43 -17.19 23.70
C ASN A 304 24.49 -17.09 24.80
N SER A 305 24.38 -16.07 25.66
CA SER A 305 25.24 -15.92 26.84
C SER A 305 24.69 -16.78 27.97
N GLY A 306 25.02 -18.07 27.96
CA GLY A 306 24.90 -18.91 29.15
C GLY A 306 24.05 -20.17 28.99
N TYR A 307 24.65 -21.22 28.45
CA TYR A 307 24.60 -22.50 29.16
C TYR A 307 25.90 -22.61 29.96
N ARG A 308 25.83 -22.33 31.25
CA ARG A 308 26.77 -22.83 32.27
C ARG A 308 25.98 -23.70 33.23
#